data_AF-Q5XXR0-F1
#
_entry.id   AF-Q5XXR0-F1
#
_cell.length_a   1.000
_cell.length_b   1.000
_cell.length_c   1.000
_cell.angle_alpha   90.00
_cell.angle_beta   90.00
_cell.angle_gamma   90.00
#
_symmetry.space_group_name_H-M   'P 1'
#
loop_
_entity.id
_entity.type
_entity.pdbx_description
1 polymer ?
#
loop_
_entity_poly.entity_id
_entity_poly.type
_entity_poly.pdbx_seq_one_letter_code
_entity_poly.pdbx_strand_id
1 'polypeptide(L)'
;VIVAVDSRASAGSYIATLRMNKVIEINPYLLGTMSGCAADCQYWERLLAKECRLYYLRNGERISVSAASKLLSNMMCQYRGMGLSMGSMICGWDKKGPGLYYVDHNGTRLSGCMFSTGSGNSYAYGVMDSGYLPNLSPEEAYDLGRRAIVHATHRD
;
A
#
# COMPACT_ATOMS: atom_id res chain seq x y z
N VAL A 1 7.44 -6.24 8.28
CA VAL A 1 7.12 -5.11 7.37
C VAL A 1 6.43 -4.04 8.19
N ILE A 2 6.86 -2.79 8.08
CA ILE A 2 6.21 -1.65 8.72
C ILE A 2 5.39 -0.93 7.65
N VAL A 3 4.16 -0.55 8.00
CA VAL A 3 3.28 0.26 7.15
C VAL A 3 2.91 1.50 7.95
N ALA A 4 3.16 2.67 7.37
CA ALA A 4 2.79 3.95 7.96
C ALA A 4 2.15 4.82 6.87
N VAL A 5 1.05 5.48 7.21
CA VAL A 5 0.29 6.34 6.30
C VAL A 5 -0.18 7.58 7.06
N ASP A 6 -0.37 8.69 6.35
CA ASP A 6 -1.10 9.84 6.89
C ASP A 6 -2.62 9.61 6.80
N SER A 7 -3.42 10.57 7.25
CA SER A 7 -4.89 10.46 7.29
C SER A 7 -5.63 11.59 6.59
N ARG A 8 -4.96 12.55 5.96
CA ARG A 8 -5.63 13.69 5.30
C ARG A 8 -6.20 13.26 3.95
N ALA A 9 -7.44 13.63 3.65
CA ALA A 9 -8.01 13.54 2.32
C ALA A 9 -8.50 14.92 1.87
N SER A 10 -8.09 15.32 0.67
CA SER A 10 -8.39 16.64 0.09
C SER A 10 -9.22 16.51 -1.19
N ALA A 11 -10.02 17.54 -1.46
CA ALA A 11 -10.73 17.77 -2.71
C ALA A 11 -10.25 19.12 -3.26
N GLY A 12 -9.16 19.10 -4.03
CA GLY A 12 -8.42 20.31 -4.39
C GLY A 12 -7.74 20.91 -3.15
N SER A 13 -7.87 22.23 -2.95
CA SER A 13 -7.33 22.91 -1.76
C SER A 13 -8.15 22.70 -0.50
N TYR A 14 -9.38 22.19 -0.62
CA TYR A 14 -10.26 21.94 0.51
C TYR A 14 -9.95 20.60 1.17
N ILE A 15 -9.80 20.59 2.51
CA ILE A 15 -9.62 19.34 3.27
C ILE A 15 -11.00 18.72 3.50
N ALA A 16 -11.29 17.64 2.78
CA ALA A 16 -12.56 16.92 2.90
C ALA A 16 -12.67 16.15 4.22
N THR A 17 -11.56 15.53 4.68
CA THR A 17 -11.47 14.93 6.01
C THR A 17 -10.04 14.93 6.51
N LEU A 18 -9.88 15.12 7.83
CA LEU A 18 -8.60 15.02 8.52
C LEU A 18 -8.28 13.57 8.91
N ARG A 19 -9.28 12.68 8.96
CA ARG A 19 -9.17 11.32 9.48
C ARG A 19 -9.77 10.33 8.50
N MET A 20 -8.98 9.96 7.50
CA MET A 20 -9.26 8.87 6.59
C MET A 20 -8.34 7.68 6.91
N ASN A 21 -8.90 6.48 7.00
CA ASN A 21 -8.08 5.28 7.10
C ASN A 21 -7.53 4.94 5.71
N LYS A 22 -6.20 5.05 5.54
CA LYS A 22 -5.51 4.73 4.29
C LYS A 22 -4.84 3.36 4.29
N VAL A 23 -5.02 2.56 5.34
CA VAL A 23 -4.67 1.13 5.35
C VAL A 23 -5.95 0.33 5.22
N ILE A 24 -6.01 -0.53 4.21
CA ILE A 24 -7.14 -1.42 3.96
C ILE A 24 -6.75 -2.81 4.43
N GLU A 25 -7.51 -3.32 5.39
CA GLU A 25 -7.38 -4.70 5.87
C GLU A 25 -8.03 -5.66 4.87
N ILE A 26 -7.24 -6.15 3.90
CA ILE A 26 -7.72 -7.10 2.88
C ILE A 26 -8.12 -8.42 3.55
N ASN A 27 -7.28 -8.90 4.47
CA ASN A 27 -7.55 -10.03 5.37
C ASN A 27 -6.56 -9.99 6.56
N PRO A 28 -6.66 -10.90 7.55
CA PRO A 28 -5.78 -10.86 8.73
C PRO A 28 -4.27 -11.02 8.46
N TYR A 29 -3.84 -11.30 7.22
CA TYR A 29 -2.44 -11.55 6.86
C TYR A 29 -1.96 -10.73 5.64
N LEU A 30 -2.82 -9.89 5.04
CA LEU A 30 -2.55 -9.01 3.92
C LEU A 30 -3.15 -7.63 4.20
N LEU A 31 -2.31 -6.61 4.08
CA LEU A 31 -2.70 -5.21 4.13
C LEU A 31 -2.44 -4.57 2.77
N GLY A 32 -3.34 -3.68 2.37
CA GLY A 32 -3.16 -2.79 1.23
C GLY A 32 -3.14 -1.33 1.68
N THR A 33 -2.55 -0.46 0.87
CA THR A 33 -2.45 0.98 1.18
C THR A 33 -3.11 1.81 0.09
N MET A 34 -3.77 2.89 0.48
CA MET A 34 -4.49 3.75 -0.45
C MET A 34 -3.71 5.01 -0.79
N SER A 35 -3.37 5.19 -2.07
CA SER A 35 -2.92 6.47 -2.63
C SER A 35 -3.47 6.69 -4.05
N GLY A 36 -3.85 7.93 -4.36
CA GLY A 36 -4.60 8.28 -5.57
C GLY A 36 -6.09 8.53 -5.26
N CYS A 37 -6.97 8.11 -6.16
CA CYS A 37 -8.41 8.21 -5.97
C CYS A 37 -8.87 7.27 -4.85
N ALA A 38 -9.52 7.83 -3.83
CA ALA A 38 -10.03 7.09 -2.69
C ALA A 38 -11.02 6.00 -3.09
N ALA A 39 -11.93 6.30 -4.04
CA ALA A 39 -12.94 5.36 -4.48
C ALA A 39 -12.32 4.15 -5.22
N ASP A 40 -11.35 4.41 -6.11
CA ASP A 40 -10.67 3.38 -6.89
C ASP A 40 -9.95 2.40 -5.97
N CYS A 41 -9.13 2.92 -5.04
CA CYS A 41 -8.38 2.08 -4.11
C CYS A 41 -9.32 1.23 -3.25
N GLN A 42 -10.35 1.83 -2.65
CA GLN A 42 -11.30 1.11 -1.82
C GLN A 42 -12.04 0.02 -2.58
N TYR A 43 -12.49 0.32 -3.80
CA TYR A 43 -13.23 -0.63 -4.62
C TYR A 43 -12.35 -1.82 -5.02
N TRP A 44 -11.18 -1.54 -5.61
CA TRP A 44 -10.31 -2.57 -6.17
C TRP A 44 -9.64 -3.43 -5.09
N GLU A 45 -9.26 -2.86 -3.95
CA GLU A 45 -8.72 -3.64 -2.85
C GLU A 45 -9.79 -4.47 -2.14
N ARG A 46 -11.03 -3.99 -2.05
CA ARG A 46 -12.16 -4.80 -1.56
C ARG A 46 -12.50 -5.93 -2.52
N LEU A 47 -12.43 -5.71 -3.82
CA LEU A 47 -12.58 -6.76 -4.82
C LEU A 47 -11.43 -7.79 -4.73
N LEU A 48 -10.20 -7.32 -4.53
CA LEU A 48 -9.06 -8.20 -4.24
C LEU A 48 -9.31 -9.05 -3.00
N ALA A 49 -9.85 -8.48 -1.91
CA ALA A 49 -10.19 -9.21 -0.70
C ALA A 49 -11.21 -10.33 -0.96
N LYS A 50 -12.24 -10.05 -1.78
CA LYS A 50 -13.22 -11.05 -2.24
C LYS A 50 -12.53 -12.20 -2.98
N GLU A 51 -11.66 -11.90 -3.95
CA GLU A 51 -10.97 -12.94 -4.72
C GLU A 51 -9.98 -13.74 -3.86
N CYS A 52 -9.28 -13.09 -2.93
CA CYS A 52 -8.40 -13.78 -1.96
C CYS A 52 -9.20 -14.75 -1.09
N ARG A 53 -10.41 -14.35 -0.64
CA ARG A 53 -11.29 -15.23 0.14
C ARG A 53 -11.81 -16.40 -0.70
N LEU A 54 -12.19 -16.16 -1.95
CA LEU A 54 -12.62 -17.20 -2.87
C LEU A 54 -11.49 -18.21 -3.17
N TYR A 55 -10.27 -17.72 -3.34
CA TYR A 55 -9.08 -18.57 -3.51
C TYR A 55 -8.90 -19.51 -2.31
N TYR A 56 -9.04 -18.98 -1.09
CA TYR A 56 -8.95 -19.78 0.14
C TYR A 56 -10.00 -20.89 0.19
N LEU A 57 -11.26 -20.57 -0.16
CA LEU A 57 -12.34 -21.55 -0.15
C LEU A 57 -12.17 -22.65 -1.21
N ARG A 58 -11.59 -22.34 -2.37
CA ARG A 58 -11.37 -23.30 -3.46
C ARG A 58 -10.18 -24.23 -3.21
N ASN A 59 -9.08 -23.69 -2.70
CA ASN A 59 -7.82 -24.43 -2.60
C ASN A 59 -7.54 -24.96 -1.18
N GLY A 60 -8.28 -24.51 -0.18
CA GLY A 60 -7.98 -24.81 1.23
C GLY A 60 -6.69 -24.18 1.74
N GLU A 61 -6.08 -23.27 0.97
CA GLU A 61 -4.82 -22.61 1.29
C GLU A 61 -4.91 -21.10 1.09
N ARG A 62 -4.21 -20.34 1.94
CA ARG A 62 -4.09 -18.89 1.82
C ARG A 62 -3.31 -18.50 0.55
N ILE A 63 -3.78 -17.46 -0.13
CA ILE A 63 -3.08 -16.87 -1.27
C ILE A 63 -1.73 -16.26 -0.83
N SER A 64 -0.71 -16.35 -1.68
CA SER A 64 0.58 -15.69 -1.45
C SER A 64 0.50 -14.17 -1.69
N VAL A 65 1.42 -13.41 -1.10
CA VAL A 65 1.49 -11.95 -1.32
C VAL A 65 1.81 -11.65 -2.80
N SER A 66 2.63 -12.50 -3.40
CA SER A 66 3.00 -12.42 -4.81
C SER A 66 1.81 -12.66 -5.75
N ALA A 67 0.92 -13.61 -5.43
CA ALA A 67 -0.27 -13.89 -6.23
C ALA A 67 -1.34 -12.81 -6.07
N ALA A 68 -1.56 -12.33 -4.83
CA ALA A 68 -2.51 -11.24 -4.56
C ALA A 68 -2.12 -9.96 -5.32
N SER A 69 -0.84 -9.55 -5.27
CA SER A 69 -0.35 -8.39 -6.02
C SER A 69 -0.45 -8.56 -7.54
N LYS A 70 -0.25 -9.79 -8.05
CA LYS A 70 -0.39 -10.06 -9.49
C LYS A 70 -1.85 -9.98 -9.94
N LEU A 71 -2.77 -10.47 -9.11
CA LEU A 71 -4.20 -10.39 -9.40
C LEU A 71 -4.68 -8.94 -9.47
N LEU A 72 -4.25 -8.09 -8.52
CA LEU A 72 -4.57 -6.65 -8.55
C LEU A 72 -3.99 -5.96 -9.79
N SER A 73 -2.73 -6.22 -10.14
CA SER A 73 -2.10 -5.70 -11.36
C SER A 73 -2.85 -6.12 -12.62
N ASN A 74 -3.32 -7.38 -12.70
CA ASN A 74 -4.13 -7.84 -13.83
C ASN A 74 -5.49 -7.11 -13.91
N MET A 75 -6.15 -6.84 -12.77
CA MET A 75 -7.37 -6.02 -12.73
C MET A 75 -7.10 -4.60 -13.25
N MET A 76 -5.99 -3.97 -12.85
CA MET A 76 -5.61 -2.63 -13.31
C MET A 76 -5.31 -2.60 -14.81
N CYS A 77 -4.60 -3.61 -15.33
CA CYS A 77 -4.31 -3.72 -16.75
C CYS A 77 -5.58 -3.73 -17.64
N GLN A 78 -6.69 -4.29 -17.17
CA GLN A 78 -7.95 -4.33 -17.93
C GLN A 78 -8.56 -2.94 -18.14
N TYR A 79 -8.31 -2.01 -17.22
CA TYR A 79 -8.85 -0.65 -17.23
C TYR A 79 -7.76 0.40 -17.52
N ARG A 80 -6.62 -0.03 -18.07
CA ARG A 80 -5.51 0.87 -18.41
C ARG A 80 -5.98 1.94 -19.40
N GLY A 81 -5.69 3.20 -19.10
CA GLY A 81 -6.07 4.35 -19.94
C GLY A 81 -7.51 4.84 -19.73
N MET A 82 -8.28 4.24 -18.82
CA MET A 82 -9.66 4.67 -18.52
C MET A 82 -9.75 5.71 -17.39
N GLY A 83 -8.62 6.31 -16.99
CA GLY A 83 -8.59 7.38 -15.98
C GLY A 83 -8.60 6.91 -14.52
N LEU A 84 -8.32 5.64 -14.25
CA LEU A 84 -8.12 5.16 -12.87
C LEU A 84 -6.87 5.80 -12.26
N SER A 85 -6.95 6.14 -10.98
CA SER A 85 -5.81 6.66 -10.20
C SER A 85 -5.63 5.84 -8.94
N MET A 86 -4.67 4.92 -8.98
CA MET A 86 -4.33 4.07 -7.84
C MET A 86 -2.83 3.80 -7.80
N GLY A 87 -2.26 3.91 -6.60
CA GLY A 87 -0.93 3.42 -6.25
C GLY A 87 -1.04 2.72 -4.90
N SER A 88 -1.10 1.40 -4.90
CA SER A 88 -1.27 0.59 -3.70
C SER A 88 -0.03 -0.24 -3.42
N MET A 89 0.28 -0.42 -2.14
CA MET A 89 1.30 -1.33 -1.68
C MET A 89 0.61 -2.52 -1.02
N ILE A 90 0.85 -3.71 -1.56
CA ILE A 90 0.37 -4.96 -0.98
C ILE A 90 1.49 -5.55 -0.14
N CYS A 91 1.23 -5.69 1.16
CA CYS A 91 2.17 -6.25 2.10
C CYS A 91 1.54 -7.37 2.92
N GLY A 92 2.38 -8.33 3.33
CA GLY A 92 1.94 -9.44 4.16
C GLY A 92 3.06 -10.44 4.38
N TRP A 93 2.69 -11.61 4.89
CA TRP A 93 3.62 -12.70 5.15
C TRP A 93 3.09 -13.99 4.54
N ASP A 94 3.91 -14.65 3.73
CA ASP A 94 3.57 -15.94 3.12
C ASP A 94 4.67 -16.99 3.37
N LYS A 95 4.57 -18.14 2.69
CA LYS A 95 5.53 -19.24 2.81
C LYS A 95 6.97 -18.85 2.44
N LYS A 96 7.17 -17.78 1.65
CA LYS A 96 8.50 -17.26 1.28
C LYS A 96 9.01 -16.19 2.25
N GLY A 97 8.23 -15.83 3.27
CA GLY A 97 8.56 -14.82 4.26
C GLY A 97 7.80 -13.50 4.06
N PRO A 98 8.37 -12.37 4.49
CA PRO A 98 7.73 -11.06 4.32
C PRO A 98 7.71 -10.67 2.83
N GLY A 99 6.53 -10.28 2.35
CA GLY A 99 6.32 -9.80 1.00
C GLY A 99 5.88 -8.34 0.98
N LEU A 100 6.44 -7.56 0.05
CA LEU A 100 6.05 -6.18 -0.21
C LEU A 100 6.07 -5.93 -1.72
N TYR A 101 4.92 -5.51 -2.25
CA TYR A 101 4.74 -5.22 -3.66
C TYR A 101 4.07 -3.86 -3.87
N TYR A 102 4.64 -3.04 -4.75
CA TYR A 102 3.97 -1.86 -5.28
C TYR A 102 3.18 -2.21 -6.54
N VAL A 103 1.93 -1.75 -6.62
CA VAL A 103 1.03 -1.91 -7.76
C VAL A 103 0.42 -0.56 -8.12
N ASP A 104 0.41 -0.21 -9.40
CA ASP A 104 -0.24 1.02 -9.89
C ASP A 104 -1.36 0.75 -10.89
N HIS A 105 -2.13 1.80 -11.18
CA HIS A 105 -3.19 1.84 -12.18
C HIS A 105 -2.70 1.59 -13.63
N ASN A 106 -1.41 1.75 -13.91
CA ASN A 106 -0.82 1.36 -15.19
C ASN A 106 -0.57 -0.16 -15.26
N GLY A 107 -0.79 -0.91 -14.18
CA GLY A 107 -0.51 -2.34 -14.10
C GLY A 107 0.94 -2.66 -13.78
N THR A 108 1.76 -1.66 -13.45
CA THR A 108 3.11 -1.84 -12.91
C THR A 108 3.02 -2.68 -11.65
N ARG A 109 3.96 -3.61 -11.49
CA ARG A 109 4.07 -4.46 -10.31
C ARG A 109 5.53 -4.65 -9.95
N LEU A 110 5.95 -4.07 -8.84
CA LEU A 110 7.34 -4.10 -8.39
C LEU A 110 7.43 -4.78 -7.02
N SER A 111 8.46 -5.61 -6.85
CA SER A 111 8.83 -6.18 -5.55
C SER A 111 9.99 -5.36 -5.00
N GLY A 112 9.99 -5.06 -3.71
CA GLY A 112 11.06 -4.27 -3.10
C GLY A 112 11.05 -4.34 -1.58
N CYS A 113 12.10 -3.81 -0.97
CA CYS A 113 12.25 -3.77 0.50
C CYS A 113 11.62 -2.51 1.12
N MET A 114 11.42 -1.47 0.32
CA MET A 114 10.92 -0.17 0.75
C MET A 114 10.22 0.54 -0.40
N PHE A 115 9.08 1.17 -0.11
CA PHE A 115 8.34 1.99 -1.07
C PHE A 115 7.70 3.17 -0.33
N SER A 116 7.47 4.25 -1.07
CA SER A 116 6.64 5.39 -0.68
C SER A 116 5.78 5.83 -1.86
N THR A 117 4.52 6.17 -1.60
CA THR A 117 3.52 6.57 -2.61
C THR A 117 2.75 7.80 -2.14
N GLY A 118 1.99 8.43 -3.05
CA GLY A 118 1.26 9.67 -2.76
C GLY A 118 2.05 10.95 -3.06
N SER A 119 1.48 12.10 -2.73
CA SER A 119 2.04 13.44 -3.02
C SER A 119 3.32 13.74 -2.24
N GLY A 120 3.37 13.37 -0.95
CA GLY A 120 4.54 13.55 -0.09
C GLY A 120 5.63 12.48 -0.21
N ASN A 121 5.63 11.66 -1.27
CA ASN A 121 6.50 10.47 -1.36
C ASN A 121 8.00 10.80 -1.34
N SER A 122 8.41 11.87 -2.03
CA SER A 122 9.81 12.30 -2.13
C SER A 122 10.37 12.74 -0.77
N TYR A 123 9.57 13.43 0.02
CA TYR A 123 9.93 13.83 1.39
C TYR A 123 10.06 12.63 2.32
N ALA A 124 9.16 11.65 2.20
CA ALA A 124 9.23 10.42 2.97
C ALA A 124 10.50 9.61 2.64
N TYR A 125 10.85 9.47 1.36
CA TYR A 125 12.10 8.81 0.95
C TYR A 125 13.33 9.46 1.58
N GLY A 126 13.44 10.80 1.58
CA GLY A 126 14.60 11.48 2.17
C GLY A 126 14.86 11.15 3.65
N VAL A 127 13.80 10.96 4.44
CA VAL A 127 13.92 10.56 5.86
C VAL A 127 14.11 9.06 6.01
N MET A 128 13.40 8.24 5.22
CA MET A 128 13.54 6.80 5.30
C MET A 128 14.94 6.35 4.85
N ASP A 129 15.41 6.80 3.70
CA ASP A 129 16.72 6.41 3.14
C ASP A 129 17.89 6.82 4.05
N SER A 130 17.76 7.95 4.76
CA SER A 130 18.82 8.42 5.68
C SER A 130 18.88 7.63 7.00
N GLY A 131 17.78 7.02 7.43
CA GLY A 131 17.69 6.28 8.70
C GLY A 131 17.55 4.77 8.56
N TYR A 132 17.42 4.24 7.33
CA TYR A 132 17.15 2.82 7.11
C TYR A 132 18.39 1.96 7.30
N LEU A 133 18.25 0.92 8.13
CA LEU A 133 19.20 -0.18 8.24
C LEU A 133 18.44 -1.52 8.11
N PRO A 134 19.02 -2.55 7.47
CA PRO A 134 18.35 -3.85 7.32
C PRO A 134 18.02 -4.54 8.65
N ASN A 135 18.75 -4.20 9.72
CA ASN A 135 18.72 -4.85 11.03
C ASN A 135 18.22 -3.92 12.16
N LEU A 136 17.29 -3.02 11.86
CA LEU A 136 16.64 -2.17 12.87
C LEU A 136 15.87 -3.01 13.89
N SER A 137 15.88 -2.57 15.15
CA SER A 137 14.95 -3.08 16.15
C SER A 137 13.51 -2.64 15.82
N PRO A 138 12.48 -3.33 16.34
CA PRO A 138 11.09 -2.94 16.12
C PRO A 138 10.80 -1.48 16.50
N GLU A 139 11.32 -1.01 17.65
CA GLU A 139 11.12 0.35 18.14
C GLU A 139 11.77 1.41 17.22
N GLU A 140 12.99 1.16 16.75
CA GLU A 140 13.67 2.05 15.80
C GLU A 140 12.93 2.11 14.47
N ALA A 141 12.40 0.98 14.00
CA ALA A 141 11.61 0.93 12.77
C ALA A 141 10.27 1.67 12.91
N TYR A 142 9.60 1.57 14.06
CA TYR A 142 8.40 2.34 14.36
C TYR A 142 8.67 3.84 14.39
N ASP A 143 9.77 4.25 15.04
CA ASP A 143 10.15 5.65 15.12
C ASP A 143 10.55 6.21 13.75
N LEU A 144 11.31 5.46 12.94
CA LEU A 144 11.67 5.86 11.58
C LEU A 144 10.43 6.06 10.71
N GLY A 145 9.48 5.11 10.72
CA GLY A 145 8.22 5.22 9.98
C GLY A 145 7.39 6.42 10.42
N ARG A 146 7.30 6.67 11.73
CA ARG A 146 6.62 7.85 12.30
C ARG A 146 7.28 9.15 11.82
N ARG A 147 8.60 9.28 11.96
CA ARG A 147 9.34 10.48 11.54
C ARG A 147 9.19 10.75 10.06
N ALA A 148 9.28 9.72 9.21
CA ALA A 148 9.12 9.87 7.77
C ALA A 148 7.76 10.47 7.39
N ILE A 149 6.67 9.96 7.97
CA ILE A 149 5.32 10.49 7.71
C ILE A 149 5.18 11.92 8.26
N VAL A 150 5.65 12.18 9.49
CA VAL A 150 5.56 13.53 10.09
C VAL A 150 6.30 14.56 9.23
N HIS A 151 7.53 14.28 8.80
CA HIS A 151 8.29 15.18 7.94
C HIS A 151 7.65 15.38 6.57
N ALA A 152 7.09 14.31 5.97
CA ALA A 152 6.37 14.42 4.71
C ALA A 152 5.13 15.34 4.84
N THR A 153 4.29 15.12 5.85
CA THR A 153 3.08 15.94 6.09
C THR A 153 3.37 17.39 6.49
N HIS A 154 4.60 17.70 6.91
CA HIS A 154 5.01 19.07 7.22
C HIS A 154 5.39 19.87 5.95
N ARG A 155 5.80 19.19 4.88
CA ARG A 155 6.28 19.81 3.64
C ARG A 155 5.26 19.74 2.49
N ASP A 156 4.44 18.69 2.45
CA ASP A 156 3.35 18.48 1.49
C ASP A 156 2.05 19.21 1.90
#